data_AF-A0A344TGC0-F1
#
_entry.id   AF-A0A344TGC0-F1
#
_cell.length_a   1.000
_cell.length_b   1.000
_cell.length_c   1.000
_cell.angle_alpha   90.00
_cell.angle_beta   90.00
_cell.angle_gamma   90.00
#
_symmetry.space_group_name_H-M   'P 1'
#
loop_
_entity.id
_entity.type
_entity.pdbx_description
1 polymer ?
#
loop_
_entity_poly.entity_id
_entity_poly.type
_entity_poly.pdbx_seq_one_letter_code
_entity_poly.pdbx_strand_id
1 'polypeptide(L)'
;MSAGFVRQKPQFNPNLSQFKKKVIFLMVIDANFGVYLNQNSIAMKFNESKTFSLSLKSFAFVFLLGGGLLSSCKTAQVAFTPELNATAMPVKGRQGFQIGQVIRYGDYRTDKVKRGWTRSYDVPFILRFQGAQEKLSFTQFSPEGRAVKVSCVSRFKSNDLSLVQDFFSIPLQYENYFAGTILTAQEDTWDFVLYNPNGDFLKQRESAGYARNYVQTIEIKAVRGLENQPEWLKKMGVYGHEFVLNGKVVGAVSTLNNGTVWIDPSLDAETRTIMAALATGILLRTDVEVVETNS
;
A
#
# COMPACT_ATOMS: atom_id res chain seq x y z
N MET A 1 5.78 -29.43 -53.75
CA MET A 1 6.16 -28.05 -53.37
C MET A 1 7.05 -28.15 -52.14
N SER A 2 8.35 -27.85 -52.28
CA SER A 2 9.36 -28.02 -51.23
C SER A 2 9.57 -26.70 -50.51
N ALA A 3 9.32 -26.65 -49.20
CA ALA A 3 9.50 -25.45 -48.38
C ALA A 3 10.92 -25.42 -47.80
N GLY A 4 11.75 -24.50 -48.30
CA GLY A 4 13.10 -24.27 -47.81
C GLY A 4 13.13 -23.48 -46.51
N PHE A 5 13.78 -24.03 -45.48
CA PHE A 5 14.04 -23.36 -44.21
C PHE A 5 15.27 -22.45 -44.34
N VAL A 6 15.07 -21.14 -44.22
CA VAL A 6 16.16 -20.15 -44.20
C VAL A 6 16.60 -19.94 -42.75
N ARG A 7 17.83 -20.35 -42.42
CA ARG A 7 18.49 -20.04 -41.13
C ARG A 7 18.93 -18.58 -41.11
N GLN A 8 18.32 -17.76 -40.26
CA GLN A 8 18.86 -16.45 -39.89
C GLN A 8 20.00 -16.59 -38.89
N LYS A 9 21.12 -15.91 -39.14
CA LYS A 9 22.25 -15.80 -38.21
C LYS A 9 21.94 -14.75 -37.13
N PRO A 10 22.37 -14.96 -35.87
CA PRO A 10 22.16 -13.99 -34.81
C PRO A 10 23.00 -12.74 -35.04
N GLN A 11 22.37 -11.57 -34.93
CA GLN A 11 23.05 -10.28 -34.92
C GLN A 11 23.65 -9.99 -33.54
N PHE A 12 24.91 -9.57 -33.55
CA PHE A 12 25.71 -9.25 -32.37
C PHE A 12 25.40 -7.81 -31.90
N ASN A 13 24.97 -7.64 -30.64
CA ASN A 13 24.65 -6.33 -30.06
C ASN A 13 25.91 -5.72 -29.38
N PRO A 14 26.42 -4.55 -29.83
CA PRO A 14 27.68 -3.98 -29.36
C PRO A 14 27.61 -3.19 -28.03
N ASN A 15 26.46 -3.14 -27.34
CA ASN A 15 26.29 -2.29 -26.15
C ASN A 15 26.78 -2.87 -24.80
N LEU A 16 27.60 -3.92 -24.79
CA LEU A 16 28.11 -4.52 -23.54
C LEU A 16 29.38 -3.86 -22.95
N SER A 17 29.92 -2.79 -23.56
CA SER A 17 31.18 -2.18 -23.09
C SER A 17 31.04 -1.05 -22.06
N GLN A 18 29.82 -0.58 -21.74
CA GLN A 18 29.62 0.52 -20.79
C GLN A 18 29.37 0.10 -19.33
N PHE A 19 29.23 -1.20 -19.04
CA PHE A 19 28.91 -1.67 -17.68
C PHE A 19 30.11 -1.84 -16.73
N LYS A 20 31.36 -1.72 -17.22
CA LYS A 20 32.56 -1.96 -16.39
C LYS A 20 33.17 -0.72 -15.71
N LYS A 21 32.58 0.48 -15.85
CA LYS A 21 33.14 1.72 -15.27
C LYS A 21 32.44 2.27 -14.02
N LYS A 22 31.39 1.61 -13.49
CA LYS A 22 30.63 2.11 -12.32
C LYS A 22 30.87 1.36 -10.99
N VAL A 23 31.76 0.37 -10.94
CA VAL A 23 31.97 -0.47 -9.75
C VAL A 23 33.15 -0.01 -8.86
N ILE A 24 33.86 1.07 -9.21
CA ILE A 24 35.07 1.50 -8.46
C ILE A 24 34.81 2.64 -7.45
N PHE A 25 33.59 3.19 -7.36
CA PHE A 25 33.34 4.39 -6.54
C PHE A 25 32.69 4.14 -5.15
N LEU A 26 32.59 2.89 -4.69
CA LEU A 26 31.92 2.54 -3.43
C LEU A 26 32.77 1.67 -2.48
N MET A 27 34.09 1.88 -2.49
CA MET A 27 35.04 1.22 -1.58
C MET A 27 35.99 2.23 -0.88
N VAL A 28 35.49 3.42 -0.50
CA VAL A 28 36.29 4.44 0.21
C VAL A 28 35.62 4.96 1.49
N ILE A 29 34.52 4.34 1.94
CA ILE A 29 33.87 4.70 3.21
C ILE A 29 33.74 3.46 4.08
N ASP A 30 34.86 2.87 4.51
CA ASP A 30 34.82 1.82 5.56
C ASP A 30 36.13 1.65 6.35
N ALA A 31 37.00 2.66 6.37
CA ALA A 31 38.32 2.53 7.01
C ALA A 31 38.58 3.47 8.21
N ASN A 32 37.58 4.18 8.75
CA ASN A 32 37.82 5.19 9.80
C ASN A 32 36.93 5.12 11.05
N PHE A 33 36.20 4.03 11.30
CA PHE A 33 35.31 3.93 12.48
C PHE A 33 35.80 2.97 13.58
N GLY A 34 37.07 2.55 13.55
CA GLY A 34 37.61 1.50 14.43
C GLY A 34 38.57 1.94 15.55
N VAL A 35 38.74 3.23 15.84
CA VAL A 35 39.82 3.71 16.76
C VAL A 35 39.31 4.54 17.95
N TYR A 36 38.00 4.72 18.14
CA TYR A 36 37.45 5.61 19.19
C TYR A 36 36.70 4.92 20.34
N LEU A 37 37.03 3.67 20.69
CA LEU A 37 36.44 2.99 21.86
C LEU A 37 37.49 2.28 22.73
N ASN A 38 38.54 2.99 23.11
CA ASN A 38 39.35 2.56 24.25
C ASN A 38 40.06 3.73 24.93
N GLN A 39 39.35 4.45 25.80
CA GLN A 39 39.92 5.18 26.94
C GLN A 39 38.81 5.75 27.82
N ASN A 40 39.05 5.72 29.14
CA ASN A 40 38.27 6.33 30.22
C ASN A 40 37.26 5.42 30.96
N SER A 41 37.81 4.39 31.60
CA SER A 41 37.42 4.05 32.96
C SER A 41 37.91 5.17 33.90
N ILE A 42 37.03 6.11 34.23
CA ILE A 42 37.24 7.08 35.31
C ILE A 42 36.01 7.00 36.23
N ALA A 43 36.27 6.57 37.45
CA ALA A 43 35.32 6.56 38.55
C ALA A 43 34.75 7.97 38.80
N MET A 44 33.46 8.17 38.53
CA MET A 44 32.74 9.37 38.97
C MET A 44 32.38 9.22 40.44
N LYS A 45 33.10 9.97 41.29
CA LYS A 45 32.66 10.31 42.64
C LYS A 45 31.43 11.21 42.55
N PHE A 46 30.31 10.74 43.11
CA PHE A 46 29.14 11.55 43.40
C PHE A 46 29.54 12.61 44.44
N ASN A 47 29.53 13.88 44.03
CA ASN A 47 29.76 15.01 44.92
C ASN A 47 28.51 15.90 44.99
N GLU A 48 28.40 16.58 46.11
CA GLU A 48 27.21 17.09 46.77
C GLU A 48 26.30 18.05 45.98
N SER A 49 25.04 18.00 46.39
CA SER A 49 23.90 18.83 46.02
C SER A 49 24.21 20.33 46.06
N LYS A 50 24.14 20.99 44.90
CA LYS A 50 23.85 22.43 44.83
C LYS A 50 22.40 22.62 44.43
N THR A 51 21.60 23.05 45.40
CA THR A 51 20.22 23.50 45.25
C THR A 51 20.20 24.77 44.40
N PHE A 52 19.90 24.61 43.11
CA PHE A 52 19.73 25.73 42.18
C PHE A 52 18.32 26.30 42.36
N SER A 53 18.19 27.36 43.15
CA SER A 53 16.93 28.10 43.34
C SER A 53 16.65 28.99 42.13
N LEU A 54 16.19 28.37 41.04
CA LEU A 54 15.67 29.09 39.88
C LEU A 54 14.34 29.75 40.24
N SER A 55 14.34 31.08 40.28
CA SER A 55 13.19 31.92 40.59
C SER A 55 11.99 31.60 39.69
N LEU A 56 10.89 31.17 40.30
CA LEU A 56 9.64 30.69 39.69
C LEU A 56 8.97 31.71 38.74
N LYS A 57 9.38 32.98 38.76
CA LYS A 57 8.76 34.05 37.96
C LYS A 57 9.23 34.10 36.51
N SER A 58 10.42 33.58 36.18
CA SER A 58 10.94 33.62 34.80
C SER A 58 10.43 32.48 33.91
N PHE A 59 9.91 31.40 34.48
CA PHE A 59 9.33 30.28 33.70
C PHE A 59 7.95 30.60 33.11
N ALA A 60 7.17 31.46 33.76
CA ALA A 60 5.82 31.81 33.30
C ALA A 60 5.82 32.58 31.97
N PHE A 61 6.85 33.38 31.69
CA PHE A 61 6.91 34.19 30.47
C PHE A 61 7.36 33.39 29.24
N VAL A 62 8.20 32.35 29.42
CA VAL A 62 8.62 31.45 28.34
C VAL A 62 7.48 30.54 27.88
N PHE A 63 6.60 30.11 28.80
CA PHE A 63 5.40 29.35 28.45
C PHE A 63 4.35 30.16 27.69
N LEU A 64 4.25 31.47 27.93
CA LEU A 64 3.29 32.36 27.25
C LEU A 64 3.72 32.75 25.82
N LEU A 65 5.03 32.82 25.53
CA LEU A 65 5.54 33.06 24.17
C LEU A 65 5.69 31.76 23.34
N GLY A 66 5.86 30.60 23.98
CA GLY A 66 6.00 29.31 23.29
C GLY A 66 4.70 28.67 22.79
N GLY A 67 3.53 29.10 23.30
CA GLY A 67 2.23 28.49 22.98
C GLY A 67 1.63 28.86 21.62
N GLY A 68 2.16 29.88 20.94
CA GLY A 68 1.56 30.44 19.71
C GLY A 68 1.98 29.80 18.39
N LEU A 69 2.97 28.88 18.38
CA LEU A 69 3.57 28.35 17.14
C LEU A 69 3.18 26.90 16.80
N LEU A 70 2.34 26.24 17.60
CA LEU A 70 1.96 24.84 17.37
C LEU A 70 0.67 24.66 16.53
N SER A 71 0.09 25.74 16.01
CA SER A 71 -1.32 25.73 15.57
C SER A 71 -1.58 25.46 14.08
N SER A 72 -0.59 25.16 13.23
CA SER A 72 -0.90 25.04 11.79
C SER A 72 -0.04 24.09 10.96
N CYS A 73 0.35 22.94 11.51
CA CYS A 73 0.79 21.84 10.66
C CYS A 73 -0.44 21.20 10.00
N LYS A 74 -0.88 21.72 8.85
CA LYS A 74 -1.83 21.02 7.97
C LYS A 74 -1.20 19.70 7.54
N THR A 75 -1.85 18.58 7.87
CA THR A 75 -1.42 17.26 7.43
C THR A 75 -1.49 17.20 5.91
N ALA A 76 -0.46 16.66 5.26
CA ALA A 76 -0.45 16.44 3.83
C ALA A 76 -1.68 15.60 3.42
N GLN A 77 -2.41 16.07 2.40
CA GLN A 77 -3.55 15.39 1.82
C GLN A 77 -3.18 14.85 0.44
N VAL A 78 -3.78 13.73 0.07
CA VAL A 78 -3.62 13.16 -1.27
C VAL A 78 -4.44 14.00 -2.24
N ALA A 79 -3.83 14.37 -3.38
CA ALA A 79 -4.54 15.09 -4.43
C ALA A 79 -5.37 14.10 -5.25
N PHE A 80 -6.70 14.11 -5.08
CA PHE A 80 -7.61 13.33 -5.90
C PHE A 80 -8.19 14.17 -7.04
N THR A 81 -8.75 13.47 -8.03
CA THR A 81 -9.51 14.09 -9.10
C THR A 81 -10.71 14.86 -8.50
N PRO A 82 -10.89 16.15 -8.82
CA PRO A 82 -11.89 17.01 -8.17
C PRO A 82 -13.35 16.61 -8.45
N GLU A 83 -13.58 15.65 -9.35
CA GLU A 83 -14.90 15.14 -9.72
C GLU A 83 -15.57 14.29 -8.63
N LEU A 84 -14.79 13.79 -7.65
CA LEU A 84 -15.31 12.94 -6.59
C LEU A 84 -16.06 13.77 -5.52
N ASN A 85 -17.38 13.85 -5.64
CA ASN A 85 -18.24 14.48 -4.64
C ASN A 85 -18.55 13.51 -3.47
N ALA A 86 -17.55 13.27 -2.61
CA ALA A 86 -17.68 12.38 -1.47
C ALA A 86 -17.04 12.98 -0.20
N THR A 87 -17.62 12.69 0.95
CA THR A 87 -17.08 13.11 2.24
C THR A 87 -15.87 12.26 2.63
N ALA A 88 -14.79 12.91 3.06
CA ALA A 88 -13.61 12.24 3.60
C ALA A 88 -13.93 11.50 4.90
N MET A 89 -13.66 10.20 4.95
CA MET A 89 -13.86 9.37 6.14
C MET A 89 -12.51 8.91 6.70
N PRO A 90 -12.01 9.52 7.79
CA PRO A 90 -10.75 9.12 8.40
C PRO A 90 -10.82 7.69 8.94
N VAL A 91 -9.79 6.91 8.68
CA VAL A 91 -9.73 5.51 9.08
C VAL A 91 -9.23 5.37 10.52
N LYS A 92 -9.90 4.50 11.28
CA LYS A 92 -9.55 4.11 12.65
C LYS A 92 -9.26 2.62 12.72
N GLY A 93 -8.45 2.22 13.71
CA GLY A 93 -8.10 0.82 13.97
C GLY A 93 -6.94 0.27 13.15
N ARG A 94 -6.24 1.13 12.38
CA ARG A 94 -5.04 0.72 11.64
C ARG A 94 -3.77 0.67 12.51
N GLN A 95 -3.73 1.47 13.58
CA GLN A 95 -2.57 1.58 14.48
C GLN A 95 -2.56 0.47 15.53
N GLY A 96 -1.36 0.07 15.93
CA GLY A 96 -1.13 -0.87 17.04
C GLY A 96 -0.98 -2.32 16.58
N PHE A 97 -1.27 -3.23 17.51
CA PHE A 97 -1.09 -4.66 17.29
C PHE A 97 -2.13 -5.20 16.30
N GLN A 98 -1.71 -5.99 15.32
CA GLN A 98 -2.57 -6.46 14.23
C GLN A 98 -3.53 -7.59 14.63
N ILE A 99 -3.38 -8.17 15.83
CA ILE A 99 -4.24 -9.28 16.28
C ILE A 99 -5.61 -8.75 16.68
N GLY A 100 -6.66 -9.28 16.04
CA GLY A 100 -8.04 -8.86 16.30
C GLY A 100 -8.34 -7.44 15.81
N GLN A 101 -7.54 -6.93 14.87
CA GLN A 101 -7.71 -5.62 14.25
C GLN A 101 -9.12 -5.46 13.67
N VAL A 102 -9.72 -4.30 13.88
CA VAL A 102 -11.02 -3.91 13.32
C VAL A 102 -10.87 -2.54 12.67
N ILE A 103 -11.20 -2.42 11.40
CA ILE A 103 -11.14 -1.16 10.67
C ILE A 103 -12.50 -0.46 10.71
N ARG A 104 -12.49 0.87 10.89
CA ARG A 104 -13.70 1.70 10.87
C ARG A 104 -13.45 3.03 10.16
N TYR A 105 -14.42 3.50 9.39
CA TYR A 105 -14.44 4.83 8.77
C TYR A 105 -15.88 5.18 8.40
N GLY A 106 -16.33 6.38 8.79
CA GLY A 106 -17.76 6.70 8.75
C GLY A 106 -18.58 5.63 9.47
N ASP A 107 -19.63 5.15 8.80
CA ASP A 107 -20.51 4.07 9.29
C ASP A 107 -20.09 2.67 8.78
N TYR A 108 -18.99 2.58 8.02
CA TYR A 108 -18.42 1.32 7.56
C TYR A 108 -17.49 0.73 8.61
N ARG A 109 -17.50 -0.60 8.73
CA ARG A 109 -16.63 -1.33 9.65
C ARG A 109 -16.34 -2.74 9.19
N THR A 110 -15.28 -3.33 9.72
CA THR A 110 -15.03 -4.77 9.59
C THR A 110 -15.46 -5.56 10.83
N ASP A 111 -15.47 -6.89 10.73
CA ASP A 111 -15.23 -7.76 11.87
C ASP A 111 -13.73 -7.80 12.23
N LYS A 112 -13.34 -8.76 13.07
CA LYS A 112 -11.93 -9.00 13.38
C LYS A 112 -11.23 -9.55 12.14
N VAL A 113 -10.22 -8.81 11.67
CA VAL A 113 -9.36 -9.23 10.57
C VAL A 113 -8.58 -10.48 10.98
N LYS A 114 -8.68 -11.53 10.15
CA LYS A 114 -7.96 -12.78 10.31
C LYS A 114 -6.74 -12.76 9.39
N ARG A 115 -5.54 -13.00 9.92
CA ARG A 115 -4.27 -13.05 9.16
C ARG A 115 -3.62 -14.43 9.28
N GLY A 116 -2.87 -14.85 8.26
CA GLY A 116 -2.03 -16.05 8.31
C GLY A 116 -2.78 -17.38 8.35
N TRP A 117 -4.03 -17.42 7.87
CA TRP A 117 -4.78 -18.67 7.82
C TRP A 117 -4.16 -19.62 6.78
N THR A 118 -3.92 -20.88 7.16
CA THR A 118 -3.28 -21.89 6.29
C THR A 118 -4.24 -22.95 5.75
N ARG A 119 -5.46 -23.03 6.28
CA ARG A 119 -6.46 -24.05 5.94
C ARG A 119 -7.87 -23.47 5.89
N SER A 120 -8.22 -22.76 4.83
CA SER A 120 -9.62 -22.45 4.54
C SER A 120 -10.00 -23.17 3.26
N TYR A 121 -10.84 -24.21 3.40
CA TYR A 121 -11.36 -25.01 2.29
C TYR A 121 -12.58 -24.35 1.62
N ASP A 122 -13.09 -23.26 2.20
CA ASP A 122 -14.41 -22.70 1.87
C ASP A 122 -14.41 -21.63 0.79
N VAL A 123 -13.26 -21.32 0.17
CA VAL A 123 -13.19 -20.32 -0.89
C VAL A 123 -12.44 -20.89 -2.10
N PRO A 124 -13.11 -21.11 -3.25
CA PRO A 124 -12.48 -21.66 -4.46
C PRO A 124 -11.26 -20.86 -4.94
N PHE A 125 -11.24 -19.55 -4.71
CA PHE A 125 -10.11 -18.67 -4.99
C PHE A 125 -8.87 -19.08 -4.17
N ILE A 126 -9.03 -19.35 -2.88
CA ILE A 126 -7.96 -19.64 -1.93
C ILE A 126 -7.22 -20.94 -2.26
N LEU A 127 -7.93 -21.96 -2.74
CA LEU A 127 -7.34 -23.24 -3.13
C LEU A 127 -6.33 -23.09 -4.28
N ARG A 128 -6.43 -22.01 -5.06
CA ARG A 128 -5.59 -21.73 -6.24
C ARG A 128 -4.33 -20.93 -5.90
N PHE A 129 -4.29 -20.23 -4.76
CA PHE A 129 -3.11 -19.45 -4.31
C PHE A 129 -2.39 -20.12 -3.14
N GLN A 130 -1.98 -21.37 -3.33
CA GLN A 130 -1.26 -22.11 -2.28
C GLN A 130 0.09 -21.47 -1.93
N GLY A 131 0.76 -20.87 -2.92
CA GLY A 131 2.06 -20.20 -2.75
C GLY A 131 2.02 -18.77 -2.18
N ALA A 132 0.83 -18.20 -1.91
CA ALA A 132 0.73 -16.87 -1.30
C ALA A 132 1.27 -16.89 0.14
N GLN A 133 2.28 -16.06 0.41
CA GLN A 133 2.88 -15.94 1.74
C GLN A 133 2.02 -15.16 2.72
N GLU A 134 1.20 -14.24 2.20
CA GLU A 134 0.35 -13.39 3.01
C GLU A 134 -1.10 -13.61 2.65
N LYS A 135 -1.89 -13.89 3.67
CA LYS A 135 -3.31 -14.23 3.56
C LYS A 135 -4.07 -13.48 4.63
N LEU A 136 -5.15 -12.80 4.24
CA LEU A 136 -6.05 -12.15 5.19
C LEU A 136 -7.50 -12.32 4.78
N SER A 137 -8.41 -12.27 5.75
CA SER A 137 -9.84 -12.25 5.49
C SER A 137 -10.59 -11.44 6.56
N PHE A 138 -11.71 -10.86 6.14
CA PHE A 138 -12.60 -10.07 7.00
C PHE A 138 -14.00 -10.00 6.38
N THR A 139 -14.98 -9.63 7.19
CA THR A 139 -16.32 -9.25 6.73
C THR A 139 -16.41 -7.74 6.73
N GLN A 140 -16.76 -7.14 5.61
CA GLN A 140 -17.05 -5.71 5.50
C GLN A 140 -18.54 -5.48 5.75
N PHE A 141 -18.87 -4.56 6.67
CA PHE A 141 -20.22 -4.12 6.95
C PHE A 141 -20.45 -2.71 6.42
N SER A 142 -21.65 -2.49 5.89
CA SER A 142 -22.15 -1.20 5.40
C SER A 142 -23.12 -0.56 6.40
N PRO A 143 -23.43 0.75 6.23
CA PRO A 143 -24.41 1.45 7.06
C PRO A 143 -25.83 0.86 6.94
N GLU A 144 -26.16 0.28 5.78
CA GLU A 144 -27.47 -0.32 5.50
C GLU A 144 -27.58 -1.77 6.01
N GLY A 145 -26.61 -2.25 6.79
CA GLY A 145 -26.59 -3.59 7.35
C GLY A 145 -26.20 -4.70 6.37
N ARG A 146 -25.79 -4.37 5.13
CA ARG A 146 -25.20 -5.35 4.22
C ARG A 146 -23.84 -5.79 4.72
N ALA A 147 -23.51 -7.05 4.47
CA ALA A 147 -22.22 -7.65 4.80
C ALA A 147 -21.67 -8.40 3.59
N VAL A 148 -20.39 -8.23 3.30
CA VAL A 148 -19.67 -9.00 2.27
C VAL A 148 -18.41 -9.62 2.87
N LYS A 149 -18.09 -10.86 2.47
CA LYS A 149 -16.90 -11.57 2.92
C LYS A 149 -15.76 -11.26 1.97
N VAL A 150 -14.60 -10.91 2.51
CA VAL A 150 -13.42 -10.54 1.73
C VAL A 150 -12.28 -11.49 2.08
N SER A 151 -11.62 -12.00 1.05
CA SER A 151 -10.39 -12.79 1.18
C SER A 151 -9.33 -12.19 0.28
N CYS A 152 -8.16 -11.87 0.84
CA CYS A 152 -7.06 -11.29 0.09
C CYS A 152 -5.79 -12.12 0.24
N VAL A 153 -4.95 -12.07 -0.79
CA VAL A 153 -3.64 -12.69 -0.85
C VAL A 153 -2.60 -11.70 -1.38
N SER A 154 -1.40 -11.74 -0.82
CA SER A 154 -0.21 -11.01 -1.29
C SER A 154 1.02 -11.92 -1.31
N ARG A 155 2.09 -11.42 -1.93
CA ARG A 155 3.42 -12.08 -1.95
C ARG A 155 3.37 -13.52 -2.48
N PHE A 156 2.77 -13.70 -3.65
CA PHE A 156 2.89 -14.96 -4.42
C PHE A 156 3.94 -14.82 -5.53
N LYS A 157 4.64 -15.92 -5.84
CA LYS A 157 5.74 -15.93 -6.82
C LYS A 157 5.20 -15.96 -8.24
N SER A 158 6.00 -15.45 -9.18
CA SER A 158 5.65 -15.42 -10.60
C SER A 158 5.36 -16.81 -11.21
N ASN A 159 5.84 -17.89 -10.60
CA ASN A 159 5.61 -19.24 -11.10
C ASN A 159 4.20 -19.78 -10.78
N ASP A 160 3.49 -19.15 -9.84
CA ASP A 160 2.07 -19.42 -9.56
C ASP A 160 1.15 -18.64 -10.52
N LEU A 161 1.71 -17.87 -11.46
CA LEU A 161 0.97 -16.96 -12.34
C LEU A 161 0.16 -17.64 -13.42
N SER A 162 0.40 -18.90 -13.80
CA SER A 162 -0.42 -19.56 -14.84
C SER A 162 -1.90 -19.56 -14.48
N LEU A 163 -2.23 -19.87 -13.22
CA LEU A 163 -3.60 -19.81 -12.69
C LEU A 163 -4.20 -18.40 -12.70
N VAL A 164 -3.36 -17.38 -12.49
CA VAL A 164 -3.76 -15.98 -12.45
C VAL A 164 -3.92 -15.43 -13.86
N GLN A 165 -3.07 -15.82 -14.81
CA GLN A 165 -3.17 -15.48 -16.23
C GLN A 165 -4.43 -16.08 -16.84
N ASP A 166 -4.74 -17.34 -16.55
CA ASP A 166 -5.96 -18.00 -17.02
C ASP A 166 -7.21 -17.31 -16.47
N PHE A 167 -7.17 -16.92 -15.20
CA PHE A 167 -8.32 -16.29 -14.53
C PHE A 167 -8.54 -14.83 -14.94
N PHE A 168 -7.46 -14.04 -14.99
CA PHE A 168 -7.53 -12.60 -15.24
C PHE A 168 -7.32 -12.23 -16.71
N SER A 169 -6.90 -13.19 -17.55
CA SER A 169 -6.62 -13.02 -18.98
C SER A 169 -5.59 -11.93 -19.28
N ILE A 170 -4.62 -11.73 -18.38
CA ILE A 170 -3.62 -10.66 -18.49
C ILE A 170 -2.23 -11.25 -18.47
N PRO A 171 -1.31 -10.79 -19.35
CA PRO A 171 0.09 -11.18 -19.29
C PRO A 171 0.72 -10.57 -18.03
N LEU A 172 0.90 -11.41 -17.02
CA LEU A 172 1.42 -11.00 -15.72
C LEU A 172 2.96 -10.98 -15.78
N GLN A 173 3.51 -9.78 -15.98
CA GLN A 173 4.97 -9.54 -16.00
C GLN A 173 5.46 -8.80 -14.75
N TYR A 174 4.61 -8.60 -13.74
CA TYR A 174 4.96 -7.83 -12.56
C TYR A 174 5.39 -8.75 -11.42
N GLU A 175 6.32 -8.26 -10.60
CA GLU A 175 6.57 -8.80 -9.28
C GLU A 175 5.67 -8.03 -8.30
N ASN A 176 5.17 -8.69 -7.26
CA ASN A 176 4.30 -8.11 -6.23
C ASN A 176 2.88 -7.78 -6.70
N TYR A 177 1.99 -8.75 -6.47
CA TYR A 177 0.55 -8.59 -6.64
C TYR A 177 -0.16 -8.60 -5.30
N PHE A 178 -1.26 -7.86 -5.25
CA PHE A 178 -2.27 -7.99 -4.22
C PHE A 178 -3.59 -8.34 -4.90
N ALA A 179 -4.19 -9.46 -4.54
CA ALA A 179 -5.41 -9.94 -5.18
C ALA A 179 -6.39 -10.41 -4.12
N GLY A 180 -7.65 -10.53 -4.50
CA GLY A 180 -8.65 -11.07 -3.60
C GLY A 180 -10.00 -11.24 -4.26
N THR A 181 -10.91 -11.76 -3.45
CA THR A 181 -12.30 -12.02 -3.81
C THR A 181 -13.21 -11.42 -2.75
N ILE A 182 -14.30 -10.82 -3.20
CA ILE A 182 -15.40 -10.32 -2.38
C ILE A 182 -16.63 -11.15 -2.72
N LEU A 183 -17.20 -11.81 -1.72
CA LEU A 183 -18.41 -12.63 -1.83
C LEU A 183 -19.59 -11.90 -1.18
N THR A 184 -20.64 -11.66 -1.96
CA THR A 184 -21.87 -11.01 -1.49
C THR A 184 -22.82 -12.03 -0.86
N ALA A 185 -23.94 -11.55 -0.29
CA ALA A 185 -24.96 -12.42 0.29
C ALA A 185 -25.73 -13.22 -0.78
N GLN A 186 -25.77 -12.70 -2.01
CA GLN A 186 -26.40 -13.30 -3.19
C GLN A 186 -25.49 -14.30 -3.89
N GLU A 187 -24.33 -14.62 -3.32
CA GLU A 187 -23.28 -15.44 -3.91
C GLU A 187 -22.63 -14.82 -5.17
N ASP A 188 -22.88 -13.54 -5.43
CA ASP A 188 -22.12 -12.80 -6.44
C ASP A 188 -20.68 -12.65 -5.98
N THR A 189 -19.77 -12.86 -6.93
CA THR A 189 -18.34 -12.88 -6.68
C THR A 189 -17.67 -11.75 -7.46
N TRP A 190 -16.94 -10.91 -6.73
CA TRP A 190 -16.07 -9.89 -7.30
C TRP A 190 -14.63 -10.28 -7.07
N ASP A 191 -13.86 -10.43 -8.15
CA ASP A 191 -12.44 -10.67 -8.07
C ASP A 191 -11.68 -9.41 -8.40
N PHE A 192 -10.65 -9.13 -7.61
CA PHE A 192 -9.83 -7.96 -7.80
C PHE A 192 -8.35 -8.30 -7.78
N VAL A 193 -7.60 -7.49 -8.52
CA VAL A 193 -6.14 -7.58 -8.59
C VAL A 193 -5.57 -6.17 -8.64
N LEU A 194 -4.48 -5.97 -7.91
CA LEU A 194 -3.71 -4.77 -7.84
C LEU A 194 -2.25 -5.09 -8.15
N TYR A 195 -1.75 -4.43 -9.17
CA TYR A 195 -0.41 -4.55 -9.73
C TYR A 195 0.53 -3.59 -9.03
N ASN A 196 1.66 -4.11 -8.56
CA ASN A 196 2.73 -3.32 -7.97
C ASN A 196 2.21 -2.28 -6.94
N PRO A 197 1.51 -2.74 -5.89
CA PRO A 197 0.74 -1.89 -4.97
C PRO A 197 1.56 -0.77 -4.30
N ASN A 198 2.87 -0.99 -4.16
CA ASN A 198 3.81 -0.08 -3.50
C ASN A 198 4.80 0.56 -4.48
N GLY A 199 4.52 0.42 -5.78
CA GLY A 199 5.56 0.33 -6.79
C GLY A 199 6.62 1.41 -6.80
N ASP A 200 7.84 0.92 -6.93
CA ASP A 200 8.95 1.57 -7.62
C ASP A 200 8.59 1.76 -9.12
N PHE A 201 9.44 2.46 -9.87
CA PHE A 201 9.50 2.52 -11.32
C PHE A 201 8.82 3.70 -12.04
N LEU A 202 9.70 4.39 -12.77
CA LEU A 202 9.61 5.34 -13.89
C LEU A 202 8.50 5.12 -14.95
N LYS A 203 7.57 4.17 -14.77
CA LYS A 203 6.53 3.83 -15.75
C LYS A 203 5.24 4.60 -15.44
N GLN A 204 4.84 5.45 -16.38
CA GLN A 204 3.71 6.39 -16.33
C GLN A 204 2.31 5.75 -16.35
N ARG A 205 2.15 4.46 -16.03
CA ARG A 205 0.82 3.83 -16.12
C ARG A 205 -0.03 4.22 -14.89
N GLU A 206 -1.15 4.89 -15.16
CA GLU A 206 -2.15 5.28 -14.15
C GLU A 206 -2.89 4.06 -13.58
N SER A 207 -3.15 3.05 -14.42
CA SER A 207 -3.90 1.87 -14.02
C SER A 207 -3.06 0.99 -13.10
N ALA A 208 -3.57 0.79 -11.88
CA ALA A 208 -2.96 -0.02 -10.84
C ALA A 208 -3.63 -1.38 -10.72
N GLY A 209 -4.80 -1.60 -11.32
CA GLY A 209 -5.54 -2.84 -11.17
C GLY A 209 -7.01 -2.71 -11.54
N TYR A 210 -7.82 -3.69 -11.16
CA TYR A 210 -9.27 -3.64 -11.28
C TYR A 210 -9.94 -4.61 -10.31
N ALA A 211 -11.24 -4.41 -10.10
CA ALA A 211 -12.16 -5.38 -9.53
C ALA A 211 -13.28 -5.65 -10.55
N ARG A 212 -13.70 -6.91 -10.71
CA ARG A 212 -14.76 -7.26 -11.67
C ARG A 212 -15.62 -8.40 -11.18
N ASN A 213 -16.86 -8.41 -11.64
CA ASN A 213 -17.73 -9.58 -11.66
C ASN A 213 -18.09 -9.89 -13.12
N TYR A 214 -19.14 -10.69 -13.35
CA TYR A 214 -19.59 -11.04 -14.71
C TYR A 214 -20.20 -9.87 -15.51
N VAL A 215 -20.62 -8.79 -14.85
CA VAL A 215 -21.42 -7.71 -15.44
C VAL A 215 -20.66 -6.38 -15.47
N GLN A 216 -19.85 -6.13 -14.45
CA GLN A 216 -19.26 -4.83 -14.17
C GLN A 216 -17.77 -4.95 -13.89
N THR A 217 -17.04 -3.87 -14.18
CA THR A 217 -15.62 -3.71 -13.89
C THR A 217 -15.39 -2.33 -13.29
N ILE A 218 -14.68 -2.32 -12.16
CA ILE A 218 -14.18 -1.14 -11.47
C ILE A 218 -12.69 -1.08 -11.75
N GLU A 219 -12.23 -0.07 -12.48
CA GLU A 219 -10.80 0.17 -12.65
C GLU A 219 -10.23 0.77 -11.36
N ILE A 220 -9.03 0.34 -10.97
CA ILE A 220 -8.32 0.87 -9.81
C ILE A 220 -7.10 1.64 -10.34
N LYS A 221 -7.08 2.96 -10.14
CA LYS A 221 -5.98 3.83 -10.56
C LYS A 221 -5.09 4.20 -9.38
N ALA A 222 -3.77 4.21 -9.57
CA ALA A 222 -2.84 4.67 -8.55
C ALA A 222 -2.87 6.19 -8.44
N VAL A 223 -3.00 6.70 -7.22
CA VAL A 223 -2.88 8.13 -6.95
C VAL A 223 -1.45 8.44 -6.50
N ARG A 224 -0.78 9.24 -7.33
CA ARG A 224 0.60 9.66 -7.15
C ARG A 224 0.61 11.16 -6.93
N GLY A 225 1.21 11.57 -5.82
CA GLY A 225 1.26 12.97 -5.43
C GLY A 225 0.41 13.35 -4.22
N LEU A 226 0.92 14.37 -3.55
CA LEU A 226 0.30 15.02 -2.42
C LEU A 226 -0.01 16.46 -2.85
N GLU A 227 -1.08 17.01 -2.31
CA GLU A 227 -1.39 18.42 -2.52
C GLU A 227 -0.24 19.30 -2.06
N ASN A 228 0.07 20.34 -2.85
CA ASN A 228 1.11 21.34 -2.55
C ASN A 228 2.54 20.78 -2.45
N GLN A 229 2.81 19.57 -2.96
CA GLN A 229 4.17 19.03 -3.03
C GLN A 229 4.82 19.24 -4.40
N PRO A 230 6.15 19.43 -4.46
CA PRO A 230 6.92 19.46 -5.70
C PRO A 230 6.67 18.24 -6.60
N GLU A 231 6.70 18.44 -7.93
CA GLU A 231 6.48 17.38 -8.93
C GLU A 231 7.44 16.18 -8.78
N TRP A 232 8.66 16.39 -8.27
CA TRP A 232 9.60 15.30 -8.05
C TRP A 232 9.15 14.36 -6.91
N LEU A 233 8.50 14.89 -5.87
CA LEU A 233 7.95 14.09 -4.76
C LEU A 233 6.72 13.31 -5.20
N LYS A 234 5.92 13.84 -6.13
CA LYS A 234 4.75 13.13 -6.67
C LYS A 234 5.12 11.83 -7.38
N LYS A 235 6.37 11.68 -7.82
CA LYS A 235 6.87 10.48 -8.53
C LYS A 235 7.45 9.42 -7.60
N MET A 236 7.63 9.72 -6.31
CA MET A 236 8.35 8.85 -5.36
C MET A 236 7.53 7.68 -4.83
N GLY A 237 6.19 7.70 -4.96
CA GLY A 237 5.38 6.61 -4.46
C GLY A 237 3.89 6.71 -4.79
N VAL A 238 3.17 5.66 -4.39
CA VAL A 238 1.70 5.58 -4.47
C VAL A 238 1.13 5.90 -3.09
N TYR A 239 0.32 6.95 -3.00
CA TYR A 239 -0.24 7.42 -1.72
C TYR A 239 -1.72 7.05 -1.54
N GLY A 240 -2.31 6.44 -2.56
CA GLY A 240 -3.71 6.06 -2.57
C GLY A 240 -4.12 5.44 -3.89
N HIS A 241 -5.41 5.14 -4.00
CA HIS A 241 -6.03 4.62 -5.21
C HIS A 241 -7.38 5.28 -5.43
N GLU A 242 -7.73 5.50 -6.70
CA GLU A 242 -9.06 5.90 -7.16
C GLU A 242 -9.78 4.68 -7.73
N PHE A 243 -11.09 4.63 -7.50
CA PHE A 243 -11.98 3.63 -8.07
C PHE A 243 -12.81 4.27 -9.17
N VAL A 244 -12.67 3.77 -10.39
CA VAL A 244 -13.32 4.29 -11.58
C VAL A 244 -14.36 3.28 -12.07
N LEU A 245 -15.61 3.71 -12.12
CA LEU A 245 -16.73 2.91 -12.61
C LEU A 245 -17.36 3.67 -13.78
N ASN A 246 -17.49 3.00 -14.94
CA ASN A 246 -18.01 3.59 -16.17
C ASN A 246 -17.29 4.90 -16.57
N GLY A 247 -15.97 4.97 -16.37
CA GLY A 247 -15.15 6.14 -16.67
C GLY A 247 -15.23 7.30 -15.68
N LYS A 248 -16.07 7.19 -14.62
CA LYS A 248 -16.20 8.20 -13.57
C LYS A 248 -15.49 7.75 -12.30
N VAL A 249 -14.77 8.64 -11.62
CA VAL A 249 -14.25 8.39 -10.27
C VAL A 249 -15.41 8.35 -9.28
N VAL A 250 -15.62 7.21 -8.63
CA VAL A 250 -16.75 6.98 -7.70
C VAL A 250 -16.31 6.65 -6.27
N GLY A 251 -15.01 6.55 -6.05
CA GLY A 251 -14.44 6.38 -4.72
C GLY A 251 -12.93 6.50 -4.74
N ALA A 252 -12.35 6.63 -3.56
CA ALA A 252 -10.91 6.69 -3.39
C ALA A 252 -10.48 6.21 -2.00
N VAL A 253 -9.21 5.81 -1.89
CA VAL A 253 -8.59 5.44 -0.63
C VAL A 253 -7.18 6.00 -0.56
N SER A 254 -6.87 6.74 0.50
CA SER A 254 -5.50 7.14 0.84
C SER A 254 -4.89 6.13 1.80
N THR A 255 -3.64 5.75 1.56
CA THR A 255 -2.87 4.88 2.43
C THR A 255 -1.99 5.66 3.43
N LEU A 256 -1.95 7.00 3.38
CA LEU A 256 -1.15 7.82 4.28
C LEU A 256 -1.66 7.81 5.73
N ASN A 257 -0.75 7.93 6.69
CA ASN A 257 -1.05 8.01 8.13
C ASN A 257 -1.84 6.81 8.66
N ASN A 258 -3.16 6.96 8.85
CA ASN A 258 -4.09 5.89 9.19
C ASN A 258 -4.98 5.47 8.02
N GLY A 259 -4.95 6.25 6.94
CA GLY A 259 -5.79 6.16 5.77
C GLY A 259 -7.02 7.06 5.84
N THR A 260 -7.62 7.27 4.69
CA THR A 260 -8.88 8.00 4.53
C THR A 260 -9.60 7.41 3.34
N VAL A 261 -10.93 7.31 3.44
CA VAL A 261 -11.77 6.69 2.41
C VAL A 261 -12.81 7.69 1.94
N TRP A 262 -13.09 7.68 0.64
CA TRP A 262 -14.13 8.46 -0.01
C TRP A 262 -14.98 7.49 -0.85
N ILE A 263 -16.31 7.56 -0.71
CA ILE A 263 -17.25 6.74 -1.49
C ILE A 263 -18.37 7.66 -1.95
N ASP A 264 -18.65 7.69 -3.25
CA ASP A 264 -19.73 8.48 -3.84
C ASP A 264 -21.08 8.00 -3.27
N PRO A 265 -21.84 8.86 -2.55
CA PRO A 265 -23.09 8.46 -1.91
C PRO A 265 -24.22 8.20 -2.92
N SER A 266 -24.06 8.60 -4.19
CA SER A 266 -25.05 8.37 -5.25
C SER A 266 -25.07 6.95 -5.80
N LEU A 267 -24.01 6.16 -5.55
CA LEU A 267 -23.96 4.74 -5.89
C LEU A 267 -25.05 3.96 -5.17
N ASP A 268 -25.50 2.83 -5.71
CA ASP A 268 -26.34 1.92 -4.95
C ASP A 268 -25.57 1.32 -3.76
N ALA A 269 -26.31 0.85 -2.76
CA ALA A 269 -25.71 0.42 -1.51
C ALA A 269 -24.87 -0.87 -1.61
N GLU A 270 -25.12 -1.72 -2.60
CA GLU A 270 -24.25 -2.87 -2.85
C GLU A 270 -22.91 -2.41 -3.41
N THR A 271 -22.93 -1.58 -4.46
CA THR A 271 -21.70 -1.01 -5.05
C THR A 271 -20.89 -0.24 -4.00
N ARG A 272 -21.52 0.56 -3.13
CA ARG A 272 -20.83 1.21 -2.01
C ARG A 272 -20.15 0.22 -1.06
N THR A 273 -20.80 -0.91 -0.78
CA THR A 273 -20.24 -1.97 0.07
C THR A 273 -19.03 -2.64 -0.59
N ILE A 274 -19.07 -2.87 -1.91
CA ILE A 274 -17.93 -3.38 -2.68
C ILE A 274 -16.76 -2.37 -2.65
N MET A 275 -17.02 -1.08 -2.85
CA MET A 275 -15.99 -0.03 -2.75
C MET A 275 -15.35 0.02 -1.36
N ALA A 276 -16.16 -0.08 -0.30
CA ALA A 276 -15.68 -0.17 1.07
C ALA A 276 -14.79 -1.41 1.27
N ALA A 277 -15.20 -2.58 0.76
CA ALA A 277 -14.42 -3.81 0.84
C ALA A 277 -13.06 -3.69 0.13
N LEU A 278 -13.03 -3.10 -1.08
CA LEU A 278 -11.80 -2.82 -1.82
C LEU A 278 -10.87 -1.87 -1.06
N ALA A 279 -11.42 -0.75 -0.57
CA ALA A 279 -10.67 0.23 0.21
C ALA A 279 -10.04 -0.41 1.47
N THR A 280 -10.82 -1.19 2.22
CA THR A 280 -10.34 -1.89 3.40
C THR A 280 -9.27 -2.93 3.06
N GLY A 281 -9.43 -3.69 1.97
CA GLY A 281 -8.42 -4.62 1.49
C GLY A 281 -7.08 -3.91 1.21
N ILE A 282 -7.13 -2.77 0.50
CA ILE A 282 -5.96 -1.94 0.21
C ILE A 282 -5.34 -1.38 1.50
N LEU A 283 -6.14 -0.96 2.49
CA LEU A 283 -5.64 -0.42 3.76
C LEU A 283 -5.01 -1.48 4.66
N LEU A 284 -5.46 -2.74 4.56
CA LEU A 284 -4.99 -3.85 5.38
C LEU A 284 -3.79 -4.59 4.78
N ARG A 285 -3.42 -4.27 3.55
CA ARG A 285 -2.23 -4.84 2.92
C ARG A 285 -1.01 -4.45 3.74
N THR A 286 -0.13 -5.41 3.95
CA THR A 286 1.22 -5.14 4.45
C THR A 286 2.00 -4.50 3.31
N ASP A 287 2.91 -3.58 3.64
CA ASP A 287 3.83 -3.08 2.65
C ASP A 287 4.67 -4.27 2.15
N VAL A 288 4.37 -4.71 0.93
CA VAL A 288 5.25 -5.55 0.14
C VAL A 288 6.46 -4.68 -0.21
N GLU A 289 7.49 -4.73 0.63
CA GLU A 289 8.81 -4.27 0.23
C GLU A 289 9.21 -5.04 -1.02
N VAL A 290 9.78 -4.33 -2.01
CA VAL A 290 10.45 -4.97 -3.13
C VAL A 290 11.62 -5.74 -2.52
N VAL A 291 11.51 -7.06 -2.46
CA VAL A 291 12.66 -7.89 -2.13
C VAL A 291 13.61 -7.73 -3.32
N GLU A 292 14.68 -6.95 -3.16
CA GLU A 292 15.76 -6.93 -4.13
C GLU A 292 16.30 -8.36 -4.22
N THR A 293 15.90 -9.08 -5.26
CA THR A 293 16.51 -10.37 -5.56
C THR A 293 17.91 -10.06 -6.03
N ASN A 294 18.90 -10.29 -5.15
CA ASN A 294 20.30 -10.41 -5.54
C ASN A 294 20.42 -11.58 -6.53
N SER A 295 20.31 -11.27 -7.82
CA SER A 295 20.52 -12.21 -8.93
C SER A 295 22.00 -12.39 -9.22
#